data_AF-A0A6P7FUZ1-F1
#
_entry.id   AF-A0A6P7FUZ1-F1
#
_cell.length_a   1.000
_cell.length_b   1.000
_cell.length_c   1.000
_cell.angle_alpha   90.00
_cell.angle_beta   90.00
_cell.angle_gamma   90.00
#
_symmetry.space_group_name_H-M   'P 1'
#
loop_
_entity.id
_entity.type
_entity.pdbx_description
1 polymer ?
#
loop_
_entity_poly.entity_id
_entity_poly.type
_entity_poly.pdbx_seq_one_letter_code
_entity_poly.pdbx_strand_id
1 'polypeptide(L)'
;MTIAEPSERHGVEYVPYNTQNTEKNNLVQLKPQNQGAKSDTPFLMMTILSGTMLATITGSNMVWTSPVIPKITSNISDDNPLGRTATTYEISMIAGFPPLASLAGSLFLGQLAEVFGRKRSILILALGNITSVVCLAFSTNVYCIVVFRCIIFMFLTEP
;
A
#
# COMPACT_ATOMS: atom_id res chain seq x y z
N MET A 1 -5.62 50.57 -53.41
CA MET A 1 -5.27 50.87 -52.01
C MET A 1 -6.24 50.08 -51.17
N THR A 2 -5.88 48.83 -50.87
CA THR A 2 -6.77 47.82 -50.29
C THR A 2 -6.29 47.61 -48.87
N ILE A 3 -7.07 48.09 -47.90
CA ILE A 3 -6.76 47.96 -46.48
C ILE A 3 -7.10 46.52 -46.06
N ALA A 4 -6.09 45.81 -45.58
CA ALA A 4 -6.23 44.47 -45.01
C ALA A 4 -6.89 44.55 -43.63
N GLU A 5 -7.93 43.74 -43.41
CA GLU A 5 -8.64 43.60 -42.14
C GLU A 5 -8.01 42.44 -41.33
N PRO A 6 -7.52 42.66 -40.10
CA PRO A 6 -6.82 41.62 -39.35
C PRO A 6 -7.77 40.75 -38.50
N SER A 7 -7.74 39.46 -38.82
CA SER A 7 -7.80 38.27 -37.94
C SER A 7 -8.90 38.18 -36.87
N GLU A 8 -9.76 37.18 -37.09
CA GLU A 8 -10.74 36.61 -36.16
C GLU A 8 -10.20 36.45 -34.74
N ARG A 9 -10.74 37.25 -33.81
CA ARG A 9 -10.64 36.98 -32.38
C ARG A 9 -11.50 35.77 -32.08
N HIS A 10 -10.90 34.71 -31.56
CA HIS A 10 -11.62 33.57 -30.99
C HIS A 10 -12.46 34.06 -29.80
N GLY A 11 -13.70 34.47 -30.08
CA GLY A 11 -14.71 34.70 -29.08
C GLY A 11 -15.12 33.36 -28.51
N VAL A 12 -14.96 33.18 -27.20
CA VAL A 12 -15.49 32.02 -26.50
C VAL A 12 -17.01 32.11 -26.58
N GLU A 13 -17.62 31.30 -27.42
CA GLU A 13 -19.08 31.23 -27.57
C GLU A 13 -19.67 30.70 -26.26
N TYR A 14 -20.40 31.54 -25.53
CA TYR A 14 -21.08 31.14 -24.30
C TYR A 14 -22.30 30.30 -24.69
N VAL A 15 -22.19 28.98 -24.57
CA VAL A 15 -23.32 28.06 -24.72
C VAL A 15 -24.18 28.18 -23.46
N PRO A 16 -25.41 28.74 -23.52
CA PRO A 16 -26.24 28.86 -22.34
C PRO A 16 -26.58 27.46 -21.80
N TYR A 17 -26.33 27.26 -20.50
CA TYR A 17 -26.66 26.03 -19.79
C TYR A 17 -28.18 25.84 -19.82
N ASN A 18 -28.64 25.01 -20.75
CA ASN A 18 -30.06 24.72 -20.89
C ASN A 18 -30.46 23.81 -19.73
N THR A 19 -31.19 24.39 -18.78
CA THR A 19 -31.70 23.72 -17.59
C THR A 19 -32.75 22.66 -17.93
N GLN A 20 -33.45 22.77 -19.07
CA GLN A 20 -34.57 21.87 -19.40
C GLN A 20 -34.15 20.48 -19.91
N ASN A 21 -33.09 20.37 -20.71
CA ASN A 21 -32.48 19.09 -21.10
C ASN A 21 -31.69 18.51 -19.94
N THR A 22 -31.12 19.35 -19.07
CA THR A 22 -30.45 18.87 -17.87
C THR A 22 -31.45 18.30 -16.87
N GLU A 23 -32.66 18.85 -16.73
CA GLU A 23 -33.72 18.25 -15.90
C GLU A 23 -34.16 16.88 -16.44
N LYS A 24 -34.36 16.75 -17.75
CA LYS A 24 -34.68 15.46 -18.39
C LYS A 24 -33.53 14.45 -18.32
N ASN A 25 -32.28 14.91 -18.33
CA ASN A 25 -31.09 14.07 -18.13
C ASN A 25 -30.77 13.84 -16.64
N ASN A 26 -31.28 14.65 -15.71
CA ASN A 26 -31.23 14.41 -14.26
C ASN A 26 -32.40 13.53 -13.78
N LEU A 27 -33.30 13.15 -14.68
CA LEU A 27 -34.03 11.88 -14.56
C LEU A 27 -33.12 10.67 -14.84
N VAL A 28 -31.79 10.85 -14.97
CA VAL A 28 -30.83 9.80 -14.60
C VAL A 28 -31.23 9.34 -13.22
N GLN A 29 -31.80 8.14 -13.18
CA GLN A 29 -32.38 7.55 -12.00
C GLN A 29 -31.43 7.69 -10.81
N LEU A 30 -31.77 8.60 -9.91
CA LEU A 30 -31.31 8.52 -8.54
C LEU A 30 -31.84 7.19 -8.03
N LYS A 31 -30.93 6.23 -7.91
CA LYS A 31 -31.16 4.91 -7.33
C LYS A 31 -32.10 5.09 -6.14
N PRO A 32 -33.27 4.43 -6.10
CA PRO A 32 -34.32 4.75 -5.15
C PRO A 32 -33.73 4.78 -3.74
N GLN A 33 -33.90 5.91 -3.04
CA GLN A 33 -33.47 6.14 -1.65
C GLN A 33 -34.05 5.07 -0.70
N ASN A 34 -35.09 4.36 -1.14
CA ASN A 34 -35.69 3.21 -0.47
C ASN A 34 -35.31 1.88 -1.16
N GLN A 35 -34.01 1.60 -1.26
CA GLN A 35 -33.56 0.21 -1.36
C GLN A 35 -33.53 -0.32 0.07
N GLY A 36 -34.56 -1.09 0.45
CA GLY A 36 -34.55 -1.85 1.70
C GLY A 36 -33.17 -2.49 1.88
N ALA A 37 -32.56 -2.25 3.05
CA ALA A 37 -31.15 -2.49 3.34
C ALA A 37 -30.59 -3.64 2.50
N LYS A 38 -29.80 -3.31 1.47
CA LYS A 38 -29.20 -4.31 0.58
C LYS A 38 -28.54 -5.36 1.46
N SER A 39 -28.90 -6.63 1.26
CA SER A 39 -28.24 -7.81 1.86
C SER A 39 -26.77 -7.96 1.42
N ASP A 40 -26.18 -6.91 0.87
CA ASP A 40 -24.77 -6.80 0.52
C ASP A 40 -23.92 -6.32 1.72
N THR A 41 -24.55 -5.83 2.81
CA THR A 41 -23.88 -5.44 4.06
C THR A 41 -22.94 -6.50 4.64
N PRO A 42 -23.31 -7.80 4.76
CA PRO A 42 -22.39 -8.80 5.29
C PRO A 42 -21.19 -9.04 4.36
N PHE A 43 -21.40 -9.01 3.04
CA PHE A 43 -20.31 -9.13 2.06
C PHE A 43 -19.36 -7.92 2.10
N LEU A 44 -19.93 -6.72 2.28
CA LEU A 44 -19.16 -5.49 2.47
C LEU A 44 -18.34 -5.53 3.76
N MET A 45 -18.93 -5.96 4.88
CA MET A 45 -18.24 -6.11 6.16
C MET A 45 -17.07 -7.11 6.06
N MET A 46 -17.27 -8.25 5.40
CA MET A 46 -16.21 -9.23 5.14
C MET A 46 -15.06 -8.62 4.31
N THR A 47 -15.39 -7.82 3.31
CA THR A 47 -14.39 -7.14 2.47
C THR A 47 -13.58 -6.13 3.29
N ILE A 48 -14.25 -5.30 4.09
CA ILE A 48 -13.59 -4.32 4.96
C ILE A 48 -12.69 -5.03 5.97
N LEU A 49 -13.19 -6.08 6.63
CA LEU A 49 -12.42 -6.86 7.59
C LEU A 49 -11.16 -7.47 6.96
N SER A 50 -11.26 -7.98 5.74
CA SER A 50 -10.09 -8.51 5.01
C SER A 50 -9.06 -7.44 4.69
N GLY A 51 -9.50 -6.21 4.35
CA GLY A 51 -8.60 -5.08 4.11
C GLY A 51 -7.92 -4.59 5.39
N THR A 52 -8.65 -4.48 6.50
CA THR A 52 -8.10 -4.01 7.77
C THR A 52 -7.15 -5.01 8.42
N MET A 53 -7.29 -6.31 8.15
CA MET A 53 -6.30 -7.32 8.55
C MET A 53 -4.93 -7.03 7.93
N LEU A 54 -4.88 -6.66 6.64
CA LEU A 54 -3.62 -6.32 5.98
C LEU A 54 -2.96 -5.09 6.63
N ALA A 55 -3.73 -4.03 6.89
CA ALA A 55 -3.24 -2.85 7.60
C ALA A 55 -2.71 -3.18 9.01
N THR A 56 -3.32 -4.14 9.70
CA THR A 56 -2.87 -4.61 11.02
C THR A 56 -1.52 -5.34 10.93
N ILE A 57 -1.32 -6.15 9.88
CA ILE A 57 -0.04 -6.82 9.60
C ILE A 57 1.05 -5.76 9.33
N THR A 58 0.74 -4.71 8.57
CA THR A 58 1.63 -3.57 8.34
C THR A 58 2.09 -2.93 9.64
N GLY A 59 1.15 -2.57 10.53
CA GLY A 59 1.46 -1.99 11.83
C GLY A 59 2.32 -2.91 12.71
N SER A 60 2.03 -4.21 12.70
CA SER A 60 2.79 -5.21 13.46
C SER A 60 4.25 -5.30 12.99
N ASN A 61 4.49 -5.23 11.68
CA ASN A 61 5.83 -5.28 11.10
C ASN A 61 6.68 -4.05 11.42
N MET A 62 6.06 -2.87 11.60
CA MET A 62 6.73 -1.66 12.05
C MET A 62 7.18 -1.78 13.51
N VAL A 63 6.33 -2.31 14.39
CA VAL A 63 6.62 -2.40 15.83
C VAL A 63 7.59 -3.55 16.16
N TRP A 64 7.72 -4.56 15.29
CA TRP A 64 8.56 -5.74 15.49
C TRP A 64 10.01 -5.45 15.93
N THR A 65 10.60 -4.33 15.52
CA THR A 65 11.98 -3.97 15.90
C THR A 65 12.11 -3.70 17.41
N SER A 66 11.06 -3.19 18.04
CA SER A 66 11.06 -2.82 19.46
C SER A 66 11.36 -4.00 20.42
N PRO A 67 10.68 -5.16 20.33
CA PRO A 67 11.00 -6.32 21.18
C PRO A 67 12.24 -7.10 20.70
N VAL A 68 12.66 -6.97 19.45
CA VAL A 68 13.81 -7.72 18.91
C VAL A 68 15.14 -7.10 19.30
N ILE A 69 15.27 -5.78 19.23
CA ILE A 69 16.50 -5.08 19.60
C ILE A 69 17.01 -5.46 21.00
N PRO A 70 16.19 -5.44 22.08
CA PRO A 70 16.65 -5.86 23.40
C PRO A 70 17.00 -7.35 23.48
N LYS A 71 16.33 -8.22 22.69
CA LYS A 71 16.62 -9.66 22.63
C LYS A 71 17.94 -9.99 21.93
N ILE A 72 18.31 -9.25 20.89
CA ILE A 72 19.59 -9.45 20.19
C ILE A 72 20.77 -8.75 20.90
N THR A 73 20.47 -7.81 21.80
CA THR A 73 21.46 -7.06 22.59
C THR A 73 21.69 -7.68 23.97
N SER A 74 20.80 -8.57 24.44
CA SER A 74 20.96 -9.23 25.74
C SER A 74 22.16 -10.20 25.71
N ASN A 75 22.88 -10.25 26.84
CA ASN A 75 24.09 -11.05 27.04
C ASN A 75 23.78 -12.51 27.45
N ILE A 76 22.49 -12.87 27.50
CA ILE A 76 22.04 -14.21 27.90
C ILE A 76 22.00 -15.06 26.62
N SER A 77 23.03 -15.89 26.42
CA SER A 77 23.23 -16.69 25.21
C SER A 77 22.08 -17.64 24.85
N ASP A 78 21.25 -18.05 25.81
CA ASP A 78 20.25 -19.11 25.57
C ASP A 78 19.00 -18.62 24.82
N ASP A 79 18.67 -17.32 24.91
CA ASP A 79 17.49 -16.71 24.25
C ASP A 79 17.84 -15.97 22.95
N ASN A 80 19.12 -15.87 22.59
CA ASN A 80 19.57 -15.09 21.45
C ASN A 80 19.71 -15.97 20.20
N PRO A 81 18.86 -15.79 19.16
CA PRO A 81 18.95 -16.56 17.92
C PRO A 81 20.25 -16.35 17.14
N LEU A 82 21.04 -15.31 17.49
CA LEU A 82 22.34 -15.02 16.89
C LEU A 82 23.51 -15.69 17.62
N GLY A 83 23.31 -16.21 18.85
CA GLY A 83 24.37 -16.77 19.70
C GLY A 83 25.47 -15.79 20.12
N ARG A 84 25.33 -14.50 19.77
CA ARG A 84 26.27 -13.41 20.09
C ARG A 84 25.53 -12.08 20.24
N THR A 85 26.03 -11.20 21.09
CA THR A 85 25.50 -9.84 21.22
C THR A 85 25.61 -9.08 19.89
N ALA A 86 24.50 -8.54 19.41
CA ALA A 86 24.48 -7.73 18.20
C ALA A 86 25.22 -6.41 18.42
N THR A 87 26.01 -6.01 17.43
CA THR A 87 26.74 -4.73 17.48
C THR A 87 25.78 -3.58 17.16
N THR A 88 26.04 -2.38 17.69
CA THR A 88 25.24 -1.18 17.39
C THR A 88 25.07 -0.94 15.88
N TYR A 89 26.12 -1.18 15.10
CA TYR A 89 26.08 -1.10 13.63
C TYR A 89 25.03 -2.03 13.01
N GLU A 90 24.92 -3.26 13.50
CA GLU A 90 23.98 -4.27 13.00
C GLU A 90 22.52 -3.87 13.28
N ILE A 91 22.28 -3.31 14.46
CA ILE A 91 20.97 -2.77 14.84
C ILE A 91 20.59 -1.61 13.91
N SER A 92 21.54 -0.71 13.64
CA SER A 92 21.33 0.40 12.69
C SER A 92 21.01 -0.09 11.29
N MET A 93 21.65 -1.17 10.82
CA MET A 93 21.33 -1.78 9.53
C MET A 93 19.91 -2.37 9.51
N ILE A 94 19.52 -3.11 10.55
CA ILE A 94 18.18 -3.71 10.66
C ILE A 94 17.08 -2.64 10.67
N ALA A 95 17.33 -1.48 11.27
CA ALA A 95 16.36 -0.38 11.31
C ALA A 95 16.39 0.51 10.05
N GLY A 96 17.56 0.74 9.46
CA GLY A 96 17.76 1.73 8.39
C GLY A 96 17.52 1.21 6.97
N PHE A 97 17.88 -0.04 6.66
CA PHE A 97 17.70 -0.59 5.31
C PHE A 97 16.23 -0.86 4.91
N PRO A 98 15.34 -1.33 5.79
CA PRO A 98 13.95 -1.60 5.40
C PRO A 98 13.17 -0.39 4.86
N PRO A 99 13.23 0.82 5.46
CA PRO A 99 12.54 1.98 4.89
C PRO A 99 13.12 2.41 3.53
N LEU A 100 14.43 2.24 3.30
CA LEU A 100 15.03 2.46 1.97
C LEU A 100 14.49 1.46 0.92
N ALA A 101 14.33 0.19 1.31
CA ALA A 101 13.73 -0.83 0.46
C ALA A 101 12.25 -0.55 0.14
N SER A 102 11.51 0.03 1.09
CA SER A 102 10.12 0.47 0.85
C SER A 102 10.05 1.59 -0.19
N LEU A 103 10.94 2.58 -0.15
CA LEU A 103 11.00 3.63 -1.19
C LEU A 103 11.23 3.05 -2.59
N ALA A 104 12.14 2.07 -2.71
CA ALA A 104 12.36 1.36 -3.96
C ALA A 104 11.11 0.55 -4.36
N GLY A 105 10.50 -0.18 -3.42
CA GLY A 105 9.28 -0.94 -3.63
C GLY A 105 8.13 -0.09 -4.17
N SER A 106 7.92 1.11 -3.62
CA SER A 106 6.86 2.03 -4.06
C SER A 106 7.00 2.46 -5.52
N LEU A 107 8.23 2.62 -6.01
CA LEU A 107 8.49 2.99 -7.40
C LEU A 107 8.14 1.85 -8.37
N PHE A 108 8.48 0.60 -8.00
CA PHE A 108 8.27 -0.56 -8.88
C PHE A 108 6.87 -1.17 -8.78
N LEU A 109 6.28 -1.21 -7.58
CA LEU A 109 5.01 -1.91 -7.33
C LEU A 109 3.78 -1.12 -7.77
N GLY A 110 3.86 0.22 -7.82
CA GLY A 110 2.79 1.06 -8.36
C GLY A 110 2.46 0.69 -9.82
N GLN A 111 3.49 0.47 -10.62
CA GLN A 111 3.32 0.03 -12.02
C GLN A 111 2.81 -1.41 -12.12
N LEU A 112 3.19 -2.28 -11.17
CA LEU A 112 2.78 -3.68 -11.15
C LEU A 112 1.29 -3.85 -10.81
N ALA A 113 0.75 -2.97 -9.97
CA ALA A 113 -0.64 -2.98 -9.56
C ALA A 113 -1.61 -2.67 -10.72
N GLU A 114 -1.21 -1.77 -11.62
CA GLU A 114 -1.98 -1.42 -12.81
C GLU A 114 -2.05 -2.58 -13.82
N VAL A 115 -0.99 -3.38 -13.91
CA VAL A 115 -0.88 -4.49 -14.88
C VAL A 115 -1.62 -5.76 -14.41
N PHE A 116 -1.47 -6.15 -13.14
CA PHE A 116 -2.01 -7.42 -12.62
C PHE A 116 -3.44 -7.33 -12.06
N GLY A 117 -3.95 -6.12 -11.89
CA GLY A 117 -5.25 -5.85 -11.29
C GLY A 117 -5.24 -5.93 -9.76
N ARG A 118 -6.13 -5.17 -9.12
CA ARG A 118 -6.11 -4.90 -7.67
C ARG A 118 -6.28 -6.13 -6.77
N LYS A 119 -7.11 -7.11 -7.16
CA LYS A 119 -7.37 -8.30 -6.31
C LYS A 119 -6.22 -9.31 -6.34
N ARG A 120 -5.59 -9.52 -7.50
CA ARG A 120 -4.52 -10.51 -7.66
C ARG A 120 -3.20 -9.98 -7.11
N SER A 121 -2.92 -8.70 -7.32
CA SER A 121 -1.74 -8.04 -6.72
C SER A 121 -1.74 -8.16 -5.20
N ILE A 122 -2.84 -7.82 -4.52
CA ILE A 122 -2.94 -7.96 -3.05
C ILE A 122 -2.66 -9.40 -2.58
N LEU A 123 -3.14 -10.41 -3.31
CA LEU A 123 -2.93 -11.81 -2.94
C LEU A 123 -1.46 -12.23 -3.11
N ILE A 124 -0.81 -11.81 -4.21
CA ILE A 124 0.61 -12.07 -4.46
C ILE A 124 1.48 -11.37 -3.40
N LEU A 125 1.18 -10.11 -3.09
CA LEU A 125 1.86 -9.33 -2.05
C LEU A 125 1.72 -10.01 -0.68
N ALA A 126 0.51 -10.46 -0.32
CA ALA A 126 0.26 -11.16 0.93
C ALA A 126 1.05 -12.48 1.02
N LEU A 127 1.08 -13.28 -0.05
CA LEU A 127 1.86 -14.52 -0.09
C LEU A 127 3.37 -14.28 0.05
N GLY A 128 3.89 -13.26 -0.65
CA GLY A 128 5.30 -12.85 -0.53
C GLY A 128 5.64 -12.39 0.89
N ASN A 129 4.73 -11.63 1.52
CA ASN A 129 4.88 -11.16 2.89
C ASN A 129 4.90 -12.32 3.90
N ILE A 130 3.93 -13.25 3.82
CA ILE A 130 3.85 -14.43 4.69
C ILE A 130 5.12 -15.27 4.56
N THR A 131 5.55 -15.56 3.34
CA THR A 131 6.76 -16.36 3.09
C THR A 131 7.99 -15.71 3.72
N SER A 132 8.12 -14.39 3.55
CA SER A 132 9.25 -13.63 4.08
C SER A 132 9.25 -13.55 5.61
N VAL A 133 8.08 -13.40 6.24
CA VAL A 133 7.93 -13.42 7.70
C VAL A 133 8.26 -14.80 8.28
N VAL A 134 7.86 -15.88 7.61
CA VAL A 134 8.23 -17.24 8.00
C VAL A 134 9.75 -17.44 7.89
N CYS A 135 10.37 -17.04 6.79
CA CYS A 135 11.82 -17.09 6.64
C CYS A 135 12.56 -16.26 7.70
N LEU A 136 12.02 -15.08 8.04
CA LEU A 136 12.56 -14.22 9.09
C LEU A 136 12.54 -14.91 10.46
N ALA A 137 11.49 -15.68 10.77
CA ALA A 137 11.35 -16.39 12.04
C ALA A 137 12.43 -17.47 12.26
N PHE A 138 12.92 -18.09 11.18
CA PHE A 138 14.00 -19.10 11.25
C PHE A 138 15.40 -18.53 11.03
N SER A 139 15.53 -17.21 10.86
CA SER A 139 16.80 -16.59 10.54
C SER A 139 17.71 -16.48 11.75
N THR A 140 18.88 -17.12 11.68
CA THR A 140 19.92 -17.10 12.73
C THR A 140 21.05 -16.10 12.44
N ASN A 141 20.99 -15.40 11.30
CA ASN A 141 22.03 -14.45 10.89
C ASN A 141 21.46 -13.04 10.71
N VAL A 142 22.22 -12.03 11.16
CA VAL A 142 21.84 -10.61 11.06
C VAL A 142 21.61 -10.20 9.61
N TYR A 143 22.47 -10.62 8.69
CA TYR A 143 22.33 -10.26 7.28
C TYR A 143 21.06 -10.84 6.65
N CYS A 144 20.71 -12.08 7.01
CA CYS A 144 19.47 -12.70 6.58
C CYS A 144 18.24 -11.96 7.14
N ILE A 145 18.28 -11.52 8.39
CA ILE A 145 17.24 -10.67 9.00
C ILE A 145 17.06 -9.37 8.20
N VAL A 146 18.16 -8.69 7.86
CA VAL A 146 18.12 -7.44 7.07
C VAL A 146 17.50 -7.70 5.70
N VAL A 147 17.95 -8.73 4.98
CA VAL A 147 17.43 -9.08 3.65
C VAL A 147 15.94 -9.39 3.70
N PHE A 148 15.50 -10.27 4.60
CA PHE A 148 14.08 -10.61 4.72
C PHE A 148 13.24 -9.41 5.14
N ARG A 149 13.73 -8.52 6.02
CA ARG A 149 13.03 -7.26 6.33
C ARG A 149 12.93 -6.32 5.14
N CYS A 150 13.98 -6.20 4.33
CA CYS A 150 13.91 -5.41 3.10
C CYS A 150 12.85 -5.97 2.14
N ILE A 151 12.79 -7.30 1.99
CA ILE A 151 11.79 -7.96 1.15
C ILE A 151 10.37 -7.70 1.70
N ILE A 152 10.16 -7.85 3.01
CA ILE A 152 8.88 -7.54 3.66
C ILE A 152 8.47 -6.10 3.38
N PHE A 153 9.35 -5.13 3.60
CA PHE A 153 9.07 -3.70 3.41
C PHE A 153 8.87 -3.31 1.95
N MET A 154 9.54 -4.00 1.03
CA MET A 154 9.29 -3.84 -0.40
C MET A 154 7.86 -4.27 -0.74
N PHE A 155 7.42 -5.44 -0.28
CA PHE A 155 6.05 -5.94 -0.54
C PHE A 155 4.96 -5.29 0.31
N LEU A 156 5.33 -4.54 1.34
CA LEU A 156 4.41 -3.87 2.26
C LEU A 156 3.75 -2.63 1.64
N THR A 157 4.40 -2.00 0.66
CA THR A 157 3.87 -0.78 0.07
C THR A 157 2.52 -1.06 -0.58
N GLU A 158 1.46 -0.42 -0.05
CA GLU A 158 0.12 -0.49 -0.62
C GLU A 158 0.10 0.14 -2.03
N PRO A 159 -0.62 -0.49 -2.99
CA PRO A 159 -0.88 0.08 -4.31
C PRO A 159 -2.00 1.13 -4.31
#